data_AF-A0A5B8U7I4-F1
#
_entry.id   AF-A0A5B8U7I4-F1
#
_cell.length_a   1.000
_cell.length_b   1.000
_cell.length_c   1.000
_cell.angle_alpha   90.00
_cell.angle_beta   90.00
_cell.angle_gamma   90.00
#
_symmetry.space_group_name_H-M   'P 1'
#
loop_
_entity.id
_entity.type
_entity.pdbx_description
1 polymer ?
#
loop_
_entity_poly.entity_id
_entity_poly.type
_entity_poly.pdbx_seq_one_letter_code
_entity_poly.pdbx_strand_id
1 'polypeptide(L)'
;MHQRTRIAVVLALLLLVVAVPLARSRAHDVRAAAQGDGRVIGRVSAAERAQGLTFAPDVGPYDRQAISAAIADAGPQARRLIGIVDGLVDLEVADPGAGTVGLTQSEGARFKVTLDLAKAARAGGRRAIDRLVLHELGHVVRFALVPVAVRDQLVAQVPRGFGCDDGVSGACAQPEEIFAESFAKWATGDIGVNLNLGYAVPPPTDLAAWGVPLERLGG
;
A
#
# COMPACT_ATOMS: atom_id res chain seq x y z
N MET A 1 -43.59 -45.17 17.43
CA MET A 1 -42.12 -45.09 17.55
C MET A 1 -41.40 -44.39 16.37
N HIS A 2 -42.03 -44.11 15.22
CA HIS A 2 -41.35 -43.53 14.05
C HIS A 2 -41.20 -42.00 14.00
N GLN A 3 -41.86 -41.24 14.89
CA GLN A 3 -41.89 -39.78 14.82
C GLN A 3 -40.73 -39.11 15.58
N ARG A 4 -40.20 -39.76 16.63
CA ARG A 4 -39.05 -39.26 17.41
C ARG A 4 -37.73 -39.35 16.63
N THR A 5 -37.60 -40.28 15.69
CA THR A 5 -36.40 -40.49 14.88
C THR A 5 -36.20 -39.41 13.82
N ARG A 6 -37.29 -38.81 13.32
CA ARG A 6 -37.22 -37.77 12.27
C ARG A 6 -36.79 -36.40 12.81
N ILE A 7 -37.15 -36.09 14.06
CA ILE A 7 -36.76 -34.82 14.71
C ILE A 7 -35.27 -34.79 15.03
N ALA A 8 -34.69 -35.94 15.42
CA ALA A 8 -33.26 -36.04 15.69
C ALA A 8 -32.38 -35.84 14.44
N VAL A 9 -32.84 -36.29 13.26
CA VAL A 9 -32.11 -36.13 11.98
C VAL A 9 -32.15 -34.68 11.49
N VAL A 10 -33.27 -33.97 11.66
CA VAL A 10 -33.40 -32.56 11.25
C VAL A 10 -32.55 -31.63 12.12
N LEU A 11 -32.44 -31.89 13.43
CA LEU A 11 -31.55 -31.13 14.33
C LEU A 11 -30.06 -31.38 14.05
N ALA A 12 -29.68 -32.60 13.68
CA ALA A 12 -28.30 -32.91 13.28
C ALA A 12 -27.89 -32.22 11.97
N LEU A 13 -28.80 -32.08 11.01
CA LEU A 13 -28.58 -31.33 9.77
C LEU A 13 -28.55 -29.80 9.99
N LEU A 14 -29.37 -29.27 10.90
CA LEU A 14 -29.33 -27.84 11.27
C LEU A 14 -28.05 -27.46 12.03
N LEU A 15 -27.51 -28.37 12.86
CA LEU A 15 -26.21 -28.16 13.51
C LEU A 15 -25.02 -28.26 12.54
N LEU A 16 -25.17 -29.02 11.42
CA LEU A 16 -24.14 -29.05 10.38
C LEU A 16 -24.13 -27.80 9.49
N VAL A 17 -25.25 -27.08 9.37
CA VAL A 17 -25.34 -25.82 8.59
C VAL A 17 -24.91 -24.59 9.40
N VAL A 18 -24.93 -24.66 10.74
CA VAL A 18 -24.50 -23.56 11.62
C VAL A 18 -23.02 -23.66 12.03
N ALA A 19 -22.37 -24.79 11.75
CA ALA A 19 -20.94 -24.99 11.99
C ALA A 19 -20.12 -24.88 10.69
N VAL A 20 -20.38 -23.85 9.87
CA VAL A 20 -19.29 -23.32 9.06
C VAL A 20 -18.35 -22.69 10.08
N PRO A 21 -17.13 -23.22 10.31
CA PRO A 21 -16.20 -22.46 11.11
C PRO A 21 -16.05 -21.12 10.39
N LEU A 22 -16.37 -20.02 11.07
CA LEU A 22 -15.71 -18.74 10.85
C LEU A 22 -14.22 -18.94 11.20
N ALA A 23 -13.56 -19.84 10.48
CA ALA A 23 -12.19 -19.70 10.11
C ALA A 23 -12.18 -18.47 9.19
N ARG A 24 -12.33 -17.29 9.80
CA ARG A 24 -11.49 -16.18 9.40
C ARG A 24 -10.10 -16.79 9.46
N SER A 25 -9.58 -17.15 8.29
CA SER A 25 -8.15 -17.26 8.12
C SER A 25 -7.59 -16.08 8.89
N ARG A 26 -6.77 -16.36 9.90
CA ARG A 26 -5.77 -15.39 10.32
C ARG A 26 -4.87 -15.25 9.10
N ALA A 27 -5.35 -14.54 8.08
CA ALA A 27 -4.47 -13.83 7.19
C ALA A 27 -3.68 -12.97 8.18
N HIS A 28 -2.44 -13.35 8.41
CA HIS A 28 -1.51 -12.41 8.99
C HIS A 28 -1.48 -11.28 7.99
N ASP A 29 -2.19 -10.19 8.30
CA ASP A 29 -2.20 -9.02 7.45
C ASP A 29 -0.76 -8.55 7.33
N VAL A 30 -0.21 -8.70 6.12
CA VAL A 30 1.15 -8.32 5.83
C VAL A 30 1.14 -6.86 5.42
N ARG A 31 1.99 -6.07 6.08
CA ARG A 31 1.96 -4.60 6.02
C ARG A 31 3.16 -4.04 5.27
N ALA A 32 3.03 -2.83 4.79
CA ALA A 32 4.17 -2.00 4.39
C ALA A 32 4.75 -1.33 5.64
N ALA A 33 5.92 -0.70 5.56
CA ALA A 33 6.42 0.15 6.64
C ALA A 33 7.35 1.24 6.11
N ALA A 34 7.35 2.41 6.76
CA ALA A 34 8.36 3.45 6.53
C ALA A 34 9.25 3.68 7.76
N GLN A 35 10.55 3.93 7.54
CA GLN A 35 11.52 4.24 8.59
C GLN A 35 12.36 5.49 8.29
N GLY A 36 12.57 6.31 9.33
CA GLY A 36 13.43 7.51 9.31
C GLY A 36 12.66 8.84 9.39
N ASP A 37 13.35 9.89 9.83
CA ASP A 37 12.75 11.23 10.04
C ASP A 37 12.46 12.00 8.75
N GLY A 38 12.85 11.44 7.59
CA GLY A 38 12.46 11.92 6.27
C GLY A 38 12.71 13.41 6.03
N ARG A 39 13.88 13.75 5.47
CA ARG A 39 14.13 15.15 5.10
C ARG A 39 13.28 15.53 3.89
N VAL A 40 12.53 16.64 3.98
CA VAL A 40 11.99 17.30 2.79
C VAL A 40 13.18 17.72 1.92
N ILE A 41 13.38 17.02 0.82
CA ILE A 41 14.42 17.33 -0.16
C ILE A 41 13.85 18.49 -0.98
N GLY A 42 13.98 19.71 -0.45
CA GLY A 42 13.26 20.88 -0.95
C GLY A 42 13.19 20.98 -2.48
N ARG A 43 14.30 20.77 -3.18
CA ARG A 43 14.31 20.70 -4.65
C ARG A 43 15.14 19.51 -5.13
N VAL A 44 14.50 18.59 -5.83
CA VAL A 44 15.18 17.54 -6.60
C VAL A 44 15.77 18.16 -7.87
N SER A 45 17.07 17.99 -8.10
CA SER A 45 17.79 18.54 -9.24
C SER A 45 17.32 17.91 -10.56
N ALA A 46 17.65 18.54 -11.68
CA ALA A 46 17.40 17.95 -13.00
C ALA A 46 18.25 16.69 -13.24
N ALA A 47 19.46 16.64 -12.68
CA ALA A 47 20.35 15.50 -12.77
C ALA A 47 19.80 14.28 -12.01
N GLU A 48 19.31 14.49 -10.79
CA GLU A 48 18.64 13.43 -10.01
C GLU A 48 17.41 12.92 -10.77
N ARG A 49 16.53 13.81 -11.24
CA ARG A 49 15.34 13.41 -12.03
C ARG A 49 15.66 12.63 -13.32
N ALA A 50 16.84 12.81 -13.90
CA ALA A 50 17.23 12.11 -15.11
C ALA A 50 17.80 10.69 -14.85
N GLN A 51 18.11 10.34 -13.59
CA GLN A 51 18.68 9.03 -13.25
C GLN A 51 17.64 7.91 -13.34
N GLY A 52 16.38 8.20 -12.99
CA GLY A 52 15.35 7.18 -12.82
C GLY A 52 15.66 6.19 -11.69
N LEU A 53 14.81 5.18 -11.55
CA LEU A 53 14.96 4.14 -10.54
C LEU A 53 16.30 3.40 -10.67
N THR A 54 17.01 3.26 -9.55
CA THR A 54 18.18 2.38 -9.46
C THR A 54 17.73 1.05 -8.87
N PHE A 55 17.93 -0.05 -9.58
CA PHE A 55 17.59 -1.39 -9.07
C PHE A 55 18.85 -2.11 -8.60
N ALA A 56 18.75 -2.81 -7.48
CA ALA A 56 19.80 -3.69 -7.01
C ALA A 56 20.18 -4.72 -8.11
N PRO A 57 21.46 -5.14 -8.20
CA PRO A 57 21.95 -5.95 -9.31
C PRO A 57 21.24 -7.31 -9.47
N ASP A 58 20.71 -7.84 -8.39
CA ASP A 58 20.03 -9.13 -8.29
C ASP A 58 18.53 -9.07 -8.61
N VAL A 59 17.94 -7.88 -8.76
CA VAL A 59 16.54 -7.75 -9.18
C VAL A 59 16.38 -8.29 -10.61
N GLY A 60 15.60 -9.35 -10.75
CA GLY A 60 15.36 -10.03 -12.03
C GLY A 60 14.59 -9.17 -13.03
N PRO A 61 14.68 -9.48 -14.34
CA PRO A 61 14.03 -8.69 -15.40
C PRO A 61 12.49 -8.66 -15.29
N TYR A 62 11.86 -9.75 -14.83
CA TYR A 62 10.41 -9.80 -14.64
C TYR A 62 9.94 -8.91 -13.49
N ASP A 63 10.68 -8.86 -12.39
CA ASP A 63 10.38 -7.98 -11.27
C ASP A 63 10.54 -6.51 -11.66
N ARG A 64 11.63 -6.18 -12.38
CA ARG A 64 11.83 -4.83 -12.96
C ARG A 64 10.67 -4.44 -13.86
N GLN A 65 10.21 -5.36 -14.70
CA GLN A 65 9.06 -5.12 -15.58
C GLN A 65 7.78 -4.91 -14.77
N ALA A 66 7.51 -5.72 -13.75
CA ALA A 66 6.33 -5.59 -12.91
C ALA A 66 6.29 -4.24 -12.18
N ILE A 67 7.42 -3.80 -11.61
CA ILE A 67 7.55 -2.49 -10.95
C ILE A 67 7.36 -1.36 -11.97
N SER A 68 8.03 -1.43 -13.11
CA SER A 68 7.93 -0.42 -14.16
C SER A 68 6.51 -0.31 -14.71
N ALA A 69 5.81 -1.45 -14.86
CA ALA A 69 4.44 -1.49 -15.30
C ALA A 69 3.48 -0.90 -14.26
N ALA A 70 3.66 -1.19 -12.96
CA ALA A 70 2.87 -0.58 -11.89
C ALA A 70 2.95 0.95 -11.92
N ILE A 71 4.14 1.50 -12.17
CA ILE A 71 4.34 2.95 -12.32
C ILE A 71 3.71 3.44 -13.63
N ALA A 72 3.94 2.76 -14.74
CA ALA A 72 3.40 3.15 -16.04
C ALA A 72 1.86 3.15 -16.07
N ASP A 73 1.22 2.24 -15.33
CA ASP A 73 -0.23 2.10 -15.24
C ASP A 73 -0.87 3.09 -14.25
N ALA A 74 -0.06 3.77 -13.41
CA ALA A 74 -0.56 4.79 -12.50
C ALA A 74 -1.14 6.01 -13.24
N GLY A 75 -2.06 6.71 -12.58
CA GLY A 75 -2.68 7.93 -13.04
C GLY A 75 -1.64 9.00 -13.43
N PRO A 76 -1.90 9.83 -14.44
CA PRO A 76 -0.90 10.76 -14.98
C PRO A 76 -0.26 11.68 -13.92
N GLN A 77 -1.04 12.14 -12.96
CA GLN A 77 -0.58 13.00 -11.87
C GLN A 77 0.35 12.26 -10.90
N ALA A 78 0.01 11.04 -10.52
CA ALA A 78 0.86 10.20 -9.68
C ALA A 78 2.19 9.86 -10.39
N ARG A 79 2.14 9.50 -11.68
CA ARG A 79 3.35 9.27 -12.49
C ARG A 79 4.27 10.47 -12.54
N ARG A 80 3.71 11.68 -12.67
CA ARG A 80 4.51 12.91 -12.65
C ARG A 80 5.23 13.09 -11.32
N LEU A 81 4.55 12.87 -10.19
CA LEU A 81 5.16 12.97 -8.87
C LEU A 81 6.25 11.90 -8.66
N ILE A 82 6.00 10.67 -9.09
CA ILE A 82 6.98 9.58 -9.04
C ILE A 82 8.21 9.94 -9.88
N GLY A 83 8.03 10.44 -11.11
CA GLY A 83 9.14 10.87 -11.98
C GLY A 83 9.92 12.09 -11.47
N ILE A 84 9.45 12.79 -10.43
CA ILE A 84 10.25 13.82 -9.75
C ILE A 84 11.24 13.18 -8.76
N VAL A 85 10.90 12.02 -8.19
CA VAL A 85 11.64 11.41 -7.08
C VAL A 85 12.32 10.09 -7.41
N ASP A 86 11.99 9.46 -8.54
CA ASP A 86 12.47 8.12 -8.91
C ASP A 86 13.99 8.01 -8.99
N GLY A 87 14.68 9.07 -9.42
CA GLY A 87 16.14 9.20 -9.40
C GLY A 87 16.80 9.07 -8.02
N LEU A 88 16.02 9.21 -6.95
CA LEU A 88 16.47 9.12 -5.56
C LEU A 88 16.23 7.73 -4.97
N VAL A 89 15.65 6.79 -5.73
CA VAL A 89 15.18 5.51 -5.22
C VAL A 89 16.11 4.37 -5.62
N ASP A 90 16.55 3.62 -4.62
CA ASP A 90 17.23 2.33 -4.74
C ASP A 90 16.23 1.21 -4.42
N LEU A 91 15.92 0.37 -5.41
CA LEU A 91 14.96 -0.71 -5.34
C LEU A 91 15.62 -2.06 -5.13
N GLU A 92 15.15 -2.79 -4.13
CA GLU A 92 15.52 -4.18 -3.84
C GLU A 92 14.26 -5.06 -3.85
N VAL A 93 14.40 -6.31 -4.31
CA VAL A 93 13.33 -7.32 -4.22
C VAL A 93 13.82 -8.42 -3.30
N ALA A 94 13.36 -8.38 -2.06
CA ALA A 94 13.78 -9.27 -0.97
C ALA A 94 12.68 -9.36 0.10
N ASP A 95 12.89 -10.20 1.13
CA ASP A 95 12.02 -10.23 2.30
C ASP A 95 12.36 -9.03 3.22
N PRO A 96 11.45 -8.05 3.40
CA PRO A 96 11.70 -6.88 4.24
C PRO A 96 11.64 -7.21 5.75
N GLY A 97 11.29 -8.45 6.13
CA GLY A 97 11.23 -8.90 7.51
C GLY A 97 9.83 -9.35 7.94
N ALA A 98 9.76 -9.90 9.16
CA ALA A 98 8.56 -10.56 9.67
C ALA A 98 7.32 -9.65 9.63
N GLY A 99 6.26 -10.15 8.96
CA GLY A 99 4.98 -9.45 8.85
C GLY A 99 4.95 -8.28 7.87
N THR A 100 6.02 -8.06 7.10
CA THR A 100 6.14 -6.94 6.17
C THR A 100 6.20 -7.44 4.71
N VAL A 101 5.62 -6.67 3.78
CA VAL A 101 5.62 -6.93 2.33
C VAL A 101 6.37 -5.84 1.57
N GLY A 102 6.51 -4.65 2.16
CA GLY A 102 7.32 -3.57 1.62
C GLY A 102 7.91 -2.70 2.72
N LEU A 103 9.08 -2.15 2.47
CA LEU A 103 9.77 -1.26 3.41
C LEU A 103 10.40 -0.11 2.64
N THR A 104 10.09 1.12 3.07
CA THR A 104 10.75 2.33 2.59
C THR A 104 11.60 2.95 3.69
N GLN A 105 12.88 3.14 3.42
CA GLN A 105 13.84 3.74 4.37
C GLN A 105 14.45 5.00 3.76
N SER A 106 14.53 6.07 4.53
CA SER A 106 15.31 7.26 4.15
C SER A 106 16.77 7.07 4.55
N GLU A 107 17.67 7.01 3.55
CA GLU A 107 19.11 6.81 3.73
C GLU A 107 19.87 8.04 3.21
N GLY A 108 20.04 9.03 4.07
CA GLY A 108 20.73 10.28 3.72
C GLY A 108 19.97 11.06 2.65
N ALA A 109 20.50 11.07 1.41
CA ALA A 109 19.90 11.77 0.27
C ALA A 109 19.04 10.86 -0.63
N ARG A 110 19.03 9.55 -0.36
CA ARG A 110 18.34 8.55 -1.17
C ARG A 110 17.30 7.81 -0.34
N PHE A 111 16.48 7.02 -1.03
CA PHE A 111 15.46 6.18 -0.44
C PHE A 111 15.70 4.74 -0.86
N LYS A 112 15.84 3.86 0.13
CA LYS A 112 15.87 2.42 -0.11
C LYS A 112 14.44 1.89 -0.04
N VAL A 113 14.01 1.19 -1.08
CA VAL A 113 12.69 0.55 -1.15
C VAL A 113 12.88 -0.95 -1.37
N THR A 114 12.46 -1.75 -0.39
CA THR A 114 12.50 -3.21 -0.46
C THR A 114 11.09 -3.75 -0.67
N LEU A 115 10.91 -4.61 -1.67
CA LEU A 115 9.61 -5.14 -2.07
C LEU A 115 9.60 -6.67 -2.08
N ASP A 116 8.68 -7.31 -1.35
CA ASP A 116 8.42 -8.75 -1.48
C ASP A 116 7.31 -8.98 -2.52
N LEU A 117 7.68 -8.86 -3.80
CA LEU A 117 6.76 -9.02 -4.92
C LEU A 117 6.13 -10.41 -4.97
N ALA A 118 6.84 -11.44 -4.53
CA ALA A 118 6.33 -12.80 -4.50
C ALA A 118 5.19 -12.95 -3.47
N LYS A 119 5.33 -12.33 -2.29
CA LYS A 119 4.28 -12.30 -1.27
C LYS A 119 3.08 -11.48 -1.72
N ALA A 120 3.28 -10.32 -2.34
CA ALA A 120 2.20 -9.53 -2.94
C ALA A 120 1.46 -10.32 -4.04
N ALA A 121 2.19 -10.94 -4.96
CA ALA A 121 1.62 -11.77 -6.02
C ALA A 121 0.74 -12.90 -5.48
N ARG A 122 1.16 -13.57 -4.40
CA ARG A 122 0.35 -14.60 -3.73
C ARG A 122 -0.89 -14.04 -3.04
N ALA A 123 -0.83 -12.82 -2.51
CA ALA A 123 -1.95 -12.20 -1.80
C ALA A 123 -3.05 -11.71 -2.75
N GLY A 124 -2.70 -11.19 -3.93
CA GLY A 124 -3.70 -10.62 -4.84
C GLY A 124 -3.22 -10.38 -6.27
N GLY A 125 -2.20 -11.13 -6.72
CA GLY A 125 -1.70 -11.07 -8.08
C GLY A 125 -1.18 -9.69 -8.48
N ARG A 126 -1.43 -9.29 -9.73
CA ARG A 126 -0.94 -8.03 -10.29
C ARG A 126 -1.44 -6.80 -9.51
N ARG A 127 -2.71 -6.81 -9.10
CA ARG A 127 -3.32 -5.72 -8.33
C ARG A 127 -2.61 -5.49 -6.99
N ALA A 128 -2.20 -6.56 -6.32
CA ALA A 128 -1.42 -6.50 -5.09
C ALA A 128 0.01 -5.96 -5.31
N ILE A 129 0.64 -6.33 -6.44
CA ILE A 129 1.94 -5.75 -6.83
C ILE A 129 1.81 -4.25 -7.08
N ASP A 130 0.82 -3.83 -7.87
CA ASP A 130 0.60 -2.41 -8.19
C ASP A 130 0.34 -1.60 -6.91
N ARG A 131 -0.49 -2.15 -6.01
CA ARG A 131 -0.74 -1.58 -4.68
C ARG A 131 0.55 -1.40 -3.90
N LEU A 132 1.35 -2.45 -3.78
CA LEU A 132 2.59 -2.44 -3.01
C LEU A 132 3.57 -1.40 -3.55
N VAL A 133 3.85 -1.46 -4.86
CA VAL A 133 4.81 -0.55 -5.50
C VAL A 133 4.40 0.91 -5.30
N LEU A 134 3.14 1.23 -5.56
CA LEU A 134 2.65 2.60 -5.44
C LEU A 134 2.51 3.05 -3.99
N HIS A 135 2.28 2.13 -3.05
CA HIS A 135 2.31 2.41 -1.62
C HIS A 135 3.71 2.85 -1.20
N GLU A 136 4.74 2.05 -1.49
CA GLU A 136 6.11 2.38 -1.09
C GLU A 136 6.63 3.66 -1.77
N LEU A 137 6.32 3.85 -3.05
CA LEU A 137 6.64 5.12 -3.73
C LEU A 137 5.84 6.29 -3.17
N GLY A 138 4.66 6.05 -2.59
CA GLY A 138 3.90 7.03 -1.82
C GLY A 138 4.68 7.53 -0.60
N HIS A 139 5.39 6.64 0.12
CA HIS A 139 6.29 7.03 1.20
C HIS A 139 7.43 7.91 0.70
N VAL A 140 8.04 7.56 -0.44
CA VAL A 140 9.10 8.40 -1.06
C VAL A 140 8.57 9.79 -1.41
N VAL A 141 7.43 9.88 -2.09
CA VAL A 141 6.78 11.16 -2.44
C VAL A 141 6.48 11.97 -1.18
N ARG A 142 5.93 11.34 -0.14
CA ARG A 142 5.65 11.96 1.16
C ARG A 142 6.91 12.57 1.78
N PHE A 143 8.03 11.85 1.77
CA PHE A 143 9.28 12.31 2.35
C PHE A 143 9.91 13.42 1.53
N ALA A 144 10.02 13.24 0.22
CA ALA A 144 10.77 14.14 -0.64
C ALA A 144 10.02 15.44 -0.94
N LEU A 145 8.70 15.38 -1.18
CA LEU A 145 7.96 16.48 -1.82
C LEU A 145 6.91 17.14 -0.95
N VAL A 146 6.25 16.40 -0.05
CA VAL A 146 5.01 16.87 0.56
C VAL A 146 5.29 17.60 1.89
N PRO A 147 5.00 18.92 1.99
CA PRO A 147 5.18 19.65 3.24
C PRO A 147 4.31 19.08 4.38
N VAL A 148 4.76 19.22 5.64
CA VAL A 148 4.03 18.76 6.85
C VAL A 148 2.55 19.15 6.80
N ALA A 149 2.25 20.44 6.61
CA ALA A 149 0.87 20.93 6.62
C ALA A 149 -0.02 20.30 5.54
N VAL A 150 0.54 20.01 4.35
CA VAL A 150 -0.19 19.34 3.27
C VAL A 150 -0.41 17.86 3.61
N ARG A 151 0.58 17.19 4.21
CA ARG A 151 0.45 15.81 4.69
C ARG A 151 -0.67 15.69 5.73
N ASP A 152 -0.68 16.58 6.70
CA ASP A 152 -1.69 16.58 7.78
C ASP A 152 -3.09 16.84 7.21
N GLN A 153 -3.21 17.78 6.27
CA GLN A 153 -4.46 18.04 5.54
C GLN A 153 -4.96 16.80 4.78
N LEU A 154 -4.07 16.07 4.11
CA LEU A 154 -4.42 14.87 3.33
C LEU A 154 -4.84 13.71 4.24
N VAL A 155 -4.12 13.52 5.35
CA VAL A 155 -4.46 12.48 6.35
C VAL A 155 -5.79 12.77 7.03
N ALA A 156 -6.12 14.04 7.29
CA ALA A 156 -7.38 14.44 7.91
C ALA A 156 -8.63 14.16 7.05
N GLN A 157 -8.47 13.97 5.74
CA GLN A 157 -9.57 13.67 4.81
C GLN A 157 -9.95 12.18 4.77
N VAL A 158 -9.14 11.32 5.39
CA VAL A 158 -9.42 9.88 5.45
C VAL A 158 -10.36 9.58 6.62
N PRO A 159 -11.51 8.91 6.37
CA PRO A 159 -12.46 8.59 7.43
C PRO A 159 -11.84 7.77 8.55
N ARG A 160 -12.04 8.18 9.80
CA ARG A 160 -11.55 7.45 10.99
C ARG A 160 -12.54 6.41 11.55
N GLY A 161 -13.70 6.25 10.91
CA GLY A 161 -14.80 5.40 11.41
C GLY A 161 -14.71 3.91 11.08
N PHE A 162 -13.72 3.49 10.30
CA PHE A 162 -13.51 2.07 9.98
C PHE A 162 -12.64 1.43 11.07
N GLY A 163 -12.95 0.19 11.46
CA GLY A 163 -12.31 -0.47 12.60
C GLY A 163 -10.78 -0.47 12.56
N CYS A 164 -10.18 -0.73 13.72
CA CYS A 164 -8.74 -0.88 13.86
C CYS A 164 -8.42 -2.37 13.97
N ASP A 165 -7.89 -2.98 12.91
CA ASP A 165 -7.40 -4.35 13.03
C ASP A 165 -6.04 -4.32 13.73
N ASP A 166 -5.90 -5.13 14.79
CA ASP A 166 -4.74 -5.20 15.68
C ASP A 166 -4.23 -3.85 16.24
N GLY A 167 -5.06 -2.80 16.21
CA GLY A 167 -4.71 -1.47 16.72
C GLY A 167 -3.70 -0.67 15.90
N VAL A 168 -3.28 -1.15 14.73
CA VAL A 168 -2.26 -0.51 13.88
C VAL A 168 -2.65 -0.41 12.40
N SER A 169 -3.84 -0.85 12.03
CA SER A 169 -4.39 -0.76 10.67
C SER A 169 -5.75 -0.03 10.66
N GLY A 170 -6.35 0.08 9.47
CA GLY A 170 -7.63 0.74 9.25
C GLY A 170 -7.57 2.21 9.69
N ALA A 171 -8.48 2.62 10.56
CA ALA A 171 -8.46 3.98 11.11
C ALA A 171 -7.30 4.25 12.10
N CYS A 172 -6.68 3.19 12.65
CA CYS A 172 -5.55 3.27 13.57
C CYS A 172 -4.18 3.19 12.89
N ALA A 173 -4.14 3.13 11.55
CA ALA A 173 -2.89 3.25 10.82
C ALA A 173 -2.21 4.59 11.15
N GLN A 174 -0.87 4.57 11.19
CA GLN A 174 -0.08 5.78 11.41
C GLN A 174 -0.29 6.78 10.26
N PRO A 175 -0.14 8.10 10.49
CA PRO A 175 -0.36 9.12 9.47
C PRO A 175 0.41 8.88 8.16
N GLU A 176 1.64 8.38 8.24
CA GLU A 176 2.46 8.01 7.09
C GLU A 176 1.85 6.88 6.27
N GLU A 177 1.33 5.85 6.92
CA GLU A 177 0.69 4.71 6.26
C GLU A 177 -0.66 5.09 5.66
N ILE A 178 -1.40 5.98 6.34
CA ILE A 178 -2.64 6.56 5.80
C ILE A 178 -2.35 7.31 4.50
N PHE A 179 -1.28 8.10 4.49
CA PHE A 179 -0.87 8.83 3.30
C PHE A 179 -0.49 7.88 2.17
N ALA A 180 0.44 6.95 2.41
CA ALA A 180 0.96 6.04 1.38
C ALA A 180 -0.14 5.15 0.79
N GLU A 181 -1.00 4.63 1.66
CA GLU A 181 -2.12 3.79 1.24
C GLU A 181 -3.19 4.58 0.46
N SER A 182 -3.45 5.84 0.84
CA SER A 182 -4.35 6.72 0.08
C SER A 182 -3.75 7.16 -1.25
N PHE A 183 -2.43 7.41 -1.28
CA PHE A 183 -1.69 7.72 -2.50
C PHE A 183 -1.80 6.56 -3.49
N ALA A 184 -1.59 5.31 -3.06
CA ALA A 184 -1.73 4.15 -3.92
C ALA A 184 -3.16 3.99 -4.48
N LYS A 185 -4.21 4.26 -3.68
CA LYS A 185 -5.60 4.28 -4.17
C LYS A 185 -5.83 5.34 -5.23
N TRP A 186 -5.38 6.56 -4.95
CA TRP A 186 -5.53 7.67 -5.86
C TRP A 186 -4.76 7.43 -7.16
N ALA A 187 -3.53 6.94 -7.07
CA ALA A 187 -2.67 6.63 -8.19
C ALA A 187 -3.26 5.54 -9.11
N THR A 188 -3.97 4.55 -8.54
CA THR A 188 -4.58 3.47 -9.34
C THR A 188 -6.02 3.75 -9.76
N GLY A 189 -6.70 4.68 -9.08
CA GLY A 189 -8.16 4.80 -9.14
C GLY A 189 -8.90 3.62 -8.51
N ASP A 190 -8.18 2.70 -7.85
CA ASP A 190 -8.73 1.51 -7.22
C ASP A 190 -8.79 1.71 -5.71
N ILE A 191 -10.02 1.69 -5.16
CA ILE A 191 -10.24 1.86 -3.72
C ILE A 191 -9.83 0.63 -2.89
N GLY A 192 -9.50 -0.50 -3.52
CA GLY A 192 -8.89 -1.64 -2.83
C GLY A 192 -9.86 -2.60 -2.14
N VAL A 193 -11.16 -2.58 -2.48
CA VAL A 193 -12.13 -3.54 -1.90
C VAL A 193 -11.64 -4.97 -2.15
N ASN A 194 -11.60 -5.80 -1.10
CA ASN A 194 -11.13 -7.20 -1.09
C ASN A 194 -9.64 -7.43 -1.37
N LEU A 195 -8.78 -6.43 -1.17
CA LEU A 195 -7.34 -6.62 -1.20
C LEU A 195 -6.81 -6.79 0.22
N ASN A 196 -6.47 -8.03 0.60
CA ASN A 196 -5.89 -8.34 1.92
C ASN A 196 -4.36 -8.10 1.90
N LEU A 197 -3.96 -6.88 1.52
CA LEU A 197 -2.57 -6.44 1.54
C LEU A 197 -2.50 -4.98 2.01
N GLY A 198 -1.57 -4.69 2.92
CA GLY A 198 -1.36 -3.34 3.44
C GLY A 198 -2.18 -3.04 4.69
N TYR A 199 -2.53 -1.77 4.88
CA TYR A 199 -3.11 -1.29 6.13
C TYR A 199 -4.65 -1.24 6.15
N ALA A 200 -5.33 -1.70 5.10
CA ALA A 200 -6.80 -1.65 4.99
C ALA A 200 -7.39 -0.24 5.30
N VAL A 201 -6.60 0.82 5.06
CA VAL A 201 -7.02 2.20 5.31
C VAL A 201 -8.25 2.48 4.46
N PRO A 202 -9.32 3.08 4.98
CA PRO A 202 -10.46 3.45 4.15
C PRO A 202 -10.04 4.46 3.08
N PRO A 203 -10.63 4.44 1.87
CA PRO A 203 -10.39 5.51 0.92
C PRO A 203 -10.87 6.85 1.48
N PRO A 204 -10.19 7.97 1.12
CA PRO A 204 -10.83 9.28 1.16
C PRO A 204 -12.20 9.24 0.50
N THR A 205 -13.16 10.04 1.01
CA THR A 205 -14.53 10.06 0.46
C THR A 205 -14.58 10.51 -1.00
N ASP A 206 -13.61 11.31 -1.42
CA ASP A 206 -13.40 11.71 -2.81
C ASP A 206 -11.89 11.62 -3.10
N LEU A 207 -11.48 10.58 -3.83
CA LEU A 207 -10.07 10.39 -4.21
C LEU A 207 -9.56 11.50 -5.12
N ALA A 208 -10.39 12.03 -6.01
CA ALA A 208 -9.96 13.08 -6.93
C ALA A 208 -9.70 14.37 -6.16
N ALA A 209 -10.63 14.78 -5.28
CA ALA A 209 -10.45 15.94 -4.42
C ALA A 209 -9.27 15.76 -3.45
N TRP A 210 -9.07 14.55 -2.93
CA TRP A 210 -7.92 14.22 -2.08
C TRP A 210 -6.59 14.46 -2.81
N GLY A 211 -6.50 14.13 -4.10
CA GLY A 211 -5.27 14.32 -4.87
C GLY A 211 -4.91 15.78 -5.20
N VAL A 212 -5.87 16.71 -5.19
CA VAL A 212 -5.68 18.10 -5.65
C VAL A 212 -4.46 18.81 -5.04
N PRO A 213 -4.18 18.73 -3.72
CA PRO A 213 -2.98 19.35 -3.15
C PRO A 213 -1.67 18.76 -3.71
N LEU A 214 -1.66 17.48 -4.05
CA LEU A 214 -0.49 16.80 -4.61
C LEU A 214 -0.24 17.19 -6.07
N GLU A 215 -1.29 17.38 -6.86
CA GLU A 215 -1.16 17.79 -8.26
C GLU A 215 -0.38 19.10 -8.42
N ARG A 216 -0.55 20.03 -7.47
CA ARG A 216 0.16 21.33 -7.44
C ARG A 216 1.66 21.20 -7.20
N LEU A 217 2.11 20.07 -6.65
CA LEU A 217 3.54 19.78 -6.44
C LEU A 217 4.20 19.23 -7.72
N GLY A 218 3.40 18.68 -8.64
CA GLY A 218 3.88 18.05 -9.87
C GLY A 218 4.26 19.01 -10.99
N GLY A 219 3.90 20.29 -10.88
CA GLY A 219 4.06 21.29 -11.95
C GLY A 219 2.91 21.27 -12.95
#